data_AF-A0A536UQT7-F1
#
_entry.id   AF-A0A536UQT7-F1
#
_cell.length_a   1.000
_cell.length_b   1.000
_cell.length_c   1.000
_cell.angle_alpha   90.00
_cell.angle_beta   90.00
_cell.angle_gamma   90.00
#
_symmetry.space_group_name_H-M   'P 1'
#
loop_
_entity.id
_entity.type
_entity.pdbx_description
1 polymer ?
#
loop_
_entity_poly.entity_id
_entity_poly.type
_entity_poly.pdbx_seq_one_letter_code
_entity_poly.pdbx_strand_id
1 'polypeptide(L)' 'MRDAWFAATDPAGSKKAADAVQARAFEFVPYVPTAQFILPTAYRTNLNGVIIAPITLLWNVEKR' A
#
# COMPACT_ATOMS: atom_id res chain seq x y z
N MET A 1 14.61 -14.32 7.88
CA MET A 1 13.44 -13.99 7.02
C MET A 1 13.42 -12.51 6.67
N ARG A 2 13.48 -11.60 7.67
CA ARG A 2 13.62 -10.15 7.43
C ARG A 2 14.93 -9.77 6.74
N ASP A 3 16.06 -10.32 7.17
CA ASP A 3 17.36 -10.03 6.55
C ASP A 3 17.44 -10.53 5.10
N ALA A 4 16.80 -11.67 4.81
CA ALA A 4 16.69 -12.23 3.46
C ALA A 4 15.84 -11.34 2.54
N TRP A 5 14.83 -10.64 3.06
CA TRP A 5 14.07 -9.64 2.28
C TRP A 5 14.95 -8.44 1.93
N PHE A 6 15.73 -7.92 2.89
CA PHE A 6 16.63 -6.79 2.64
C PHE A 6 17.80 -7.13 1.72
N ALA A 7 18.28 -8.37 1.76
CA ALA A 7 19.37 -8.84 0.90
C ALA A 7 18.91 -9.22 -0.52
N ALA A 8 17.61 -9.30 -0.79
CA ALA A 8 17.10 -9.66 -2.10
C ALA A 8 17.42 -8.57 -3.13
N THR A 9 18.02 -8.98 -4.26
CA THR A 9 18.41 -8.09 -5.36
C THR A 9 17.38 -8.05 -6.49
N ASP A 10 16.36 -8.90 -6.43
CA ASP A 10 15.31 -9.00 -7.43
C ASP A 10 13.92 -9.19 -6.81
N PRO A 11 12.84 -8.87 -7.55
CA PRO A 11 11.48 -8.97 -7.02
C PRO A 11 11.06 -10.39 -6.62
N ALA A 12 11.60 -11.43 -7.24
CA ALA A 12 11.23 -12.81 -6.96
C ALA A 12 11.80 -13.26 -5.61
N GLY A 13 13.06 -12.89 -5.32
CA GLY A 13 13.73 -13.11 -4.04
C GLY A 13 13.03 -12.37 -2.91
N SER A 14 12.66 -11.10 -3.13
CA SER A 14 11.85 -10.34 -2.16
C SER A 14 10.55 -11.07 -1.90
N LYS A 15 9.75 -11.39 -2.95
CA LYS A 15 8.47 -12.07 -2.77
C LYS A 15 8.58 -13.35 -1.94
N LYS A 16 9.56 -14.21 -2.25
CA LYS A 16 9.80 -15.45 -1.48
C LYS A 16 10.06 -15.18 0.00
N ALA A 17 10.83 -14.14 0.33
CA ALA A 17 11.08 -13.76 1.71
C ALA A 17 9.82 -13.20 2.40
N ALA A 18 8.98 -12.43 1.71
CA ALA A 18 7.69 -11.97 2.27
C ALA A 18 6.75 -13.15 2.52
N ASP A 19 6.63 -14.08 1.59
CA ASP A 19 5.77 -15.26 1.75
C ASP A 19 6.15 -16.03 3.02
N ALA A 20 7.45 -16.18 3.31
CA ALA A 20 7.93 -16.82 4.54
C ALA A 20 7.59 -16.01 5.81
N VAL A 21 7.69 -14.67 5.76
CA VAL A 21 7.29 -13.81 6.88
C VAL A 21 5.79 -13.92 7.15
N GLN A 22 4.97 -13.90 6.09
CA GLN A 22 3.51 -14.04 6.21
C GLN A 22 3.14 -15.39 6.78
N ALA A 23 3.72 -16.49 6.28
CA ALA A 23 3.48 -17.84 6.81
C ALA A 23 3.77 -17.92 8.32
N ARG A 24 4.91 -17.38 8.75
CA ARG A 24 5.25 -17.30 10.18
C ARG A 24 4.25 -16.46 10.97
N ALA A 25 3.76 -15.34 10.42
CA ALA A 25 2.75 -14.52 11.07
C ALA A 25 1.42 -15.27 11.29
N PHE A 26 1.04 -16.14 10.36
CA PHE A 26 -0.17 -16.97 10.50
C PHE A 26 -0.06 -18.06 11.57
N GLU A 27 1.15 -18.48 11.97
CA GLU A 27 1.32 -19.46 13.04
C GLU A 27 0.96 -18.93 14.43
N PHE A 28 1.16 -17.64 14.68
CA PHE A 28 0.91 -17.02 15.99
C PHE A 28 -0.16 -15.91 15.97
N VAL A 29 -0.72 -15.61 14.79
CA VAL A 29 -1.85 -14.70 14.55
C VAL A 29 -1.77 -13.43 15.41
N PRO A 30 -0.82 -12.51 15.12
CA PRO A 30 -0.63 -11.32 15.95
C PRO A 30 -1.84 -10.39 15.98
N TYR A 31 -2.65 -10.40 14.92
CA TYR A 31 -3.87 -9.62 14.79
C TYR A 31 -4.79 -10.26 13.73
N VAL A 32 -6.07 -9.90 13.77
CA VAL A 32 -7.06 -10.33 12.78
C VAL A 32 -7.49 -9.11 11.94
N PRO A 33 -7.15 -9.05 10.64
CA PRO A 33 -7.64 -8.01 9.75
C PRO A 33 -9.16 -8.10 9.60
N THR A 34 -9.89 -7.02 9.84
CA THR A 34 -11.36 -7.01 9.81
C THR A 34 -11.92 -6.51 8.48
N ALA A 35 -11.20 -5.64 7.78
CA ALA A 35 -11.62 -5.08 6.52
C ALA A 35 -10.43 -4.53 5.73
N GLN A 36 -10.63 -4.39 4.43
CA GLN A 36 -9.85 -3.53 3.55
C GLN A 36 -10.82 -2.51 2.94
N PHE A 37 -10.45 -1.24 2.97
CA PHE A 37 -11.31 -0.17 2.46
C PHE A 37 -10.60 0.62 1.37
N ILE A 38 -11.41 1.13 0.44
CA ILE A 38 -11.02 2.21 -0.47
C ILE A 38 -11.40 3.51 0.23
N LEU A 39 -10.55 4.54 0.13
CA LEU A 39 -10.83 5.87 0.66
C LEU A 39 -11.52 6.72 -0.42
N PRO A 40 -12.86 6.86 -0.41
CA PRO A 40 -13.53 7.78 -1.32
C PRO A 40 -13.20 9.22 -0.94
N THR A 41 -12.76 10.01 -1.90
CA THR A 41 -12.44 11.43 -1.69
C THR A 41 -13.41 12.29 -2.49
N ALA A 42 -14.20 13.11 -1.79
CA ALA A 42 -15.07 14.09 -2.41
C ALA A 42 -14.34 15.43 -2.61
N TYR A 43 -14.55 16.06 -3.75
CA TYR A 43 -14.00 17.37 -4.07
C TYR A 43 -14.98 18.17 -4.93
N ARG A 44 -14.80 19.50 -4.98
CA ARG A 44 -15.70 20.37 -5.75
C ARG A 44 -15.55 20.08 -7.25
N THR A 45 -16.66 20.14 -7.97
CA THR A 45 -16.73 19.88 -9.42
C THR A 45 -15.98 20.91 -10.27
N ASN A 46 -15.63 22.06 -9.70
CA ASN A 46 -14.85 23.11 -10.37
C ASN A 46 -13.33 22.96 -10.18
N LEU A 47 -12.86 21.88 -9.56
CA LEU A 47 -11.44 21.58 -9.45
C LEU A 47 -10.99 20.71 -10.63
N ASN A 48 -9.89 21.12 -11.26
CA ASN A 48 -9.19 20.34 -12.27
C ASN A 48 -7.86 19.80 -11.68
N GLY A 49 -7.29 18.77 -12.31
CA GLY A 49 -5.96 18.27 -11.97
C GLY A 49 -5.86 17.42 -10.68
N VAL A 50 -7.00 16.99 -10.12
CA VAL A 50 -7.04 16.04 -8.99
C VAL A 50 -6.56 14.67 -9.47
N ILE A 51 -5.54 14.12 -8.80
CA ILE A 51 -5.01 12.79 -9.10
C ILE A 51 -5.63 11.76 -8.17
N ILE A 52 -6.16 10.69 -8.75
CA ILE A 52 -6.63 9.51 -8.00
C ILE A 52 -5.40 8.71 -7.56
N ALA A 53 -5.03 8.86 -6.29
CA ALA A 53 -3.92 8.16 -5.67
C ALA A 53 -4.28 7.73 -4.24
N PRO A 54 -3.54 6.77 -3.64
CA PRO A 54 -3.75 6.36 -2.24
C PRO A 54 -3.54 7.49 -1.22
N ILE A 55 -2.88 8.57 -1.64
CA ILE A 55 -2.61 9.77 -0.85
C ILE A 55 -3.07 11.01 -1.63
N THR A 56 -3.40 12.09 -0.91
CA THR A 56 -3.79 13.35 -1.53
C THR A 56 -2.57 14.08 -2.10
N LEU A 57 -2.56 14.32 -3.41
CA LEU A 57 -1.53 15.08 -4.12
C LEU A 57 -2.13 16.39 -4.66
N LEU A 58 -1.52 17.53 -4.31
CA LEU A 58 -2.04 18.86 -4.63
C LEU A 58 -1.24 19.62 -5.71
N TRP A 59 -0.20 18.99 -6.27
CA TRP A 59 0.79 19.62 -7.17
C TRP A 59 0.22 20.29 -8.44
N ASN A 60 -0.92 19.83 -8.94
CA ASN A 60 -1.52 20.21 -10.23
C ASN A 60 -2.99 20.60 -10.04
N VAL A 61 -3.45 20.74 -8.79
CA VAL A 61 -4.85 21.01 -8.49
C VAL A 61 -5.10 22.50 -8.65
N GLU A 62 -6.00 22.83 -9.55
CA GLU A 62 -6.38 24.21 -9.82
C GLU A 62 -7.89 24.37 -9.84
N LYS A 63 -8.35 25.56 -9.48
CA LYS A 63 -9.74 25.95 -9.64
C LYS A 63 -9.93 26.46 -11.06
N ARG A 64 -10.93 25.92 -11.75
CA ARG A 64 -11.40 26.47 -13.02
C ARG A 64 -12.06 27.83 -12.84
#